data_AF-A0A7M1VKU8-F1
#
_entry.id   AF-A0A7M1VKU8-F1
#
_cell.length_a   1.000
_cell.length_b   1.000
_cell.length_c   1.000
_cell.angle_alpha   90.00
_cell.angle_beta   90.00
_cell.angle_gamma   90.00
#
_symmetry.space_group_name_H-M   'P 1'
#
loop_
_entity.id
_entity.type
_entity.pdbx_description
1 polymer ?
#
loop_
_entity_poly.entity_id
_entity_poly.type
_entity_poly.pdbx_seq_one_letter_code
_entity_poly.pdbx_strand_id
1 'polypeptide(L)'
;MVVYRLGFVNFLRVIFYKLSIILDAKLLMESEPEKIPDALFRVKRKNIVICNNARNVYTFCAFGWLPELPVSKLKWNQSVLTGHYFSDMNKPWFSLSDFDSNVGDIKGIWEASRFDWVLGLAKDYLSGREQALDELNATTKDWLTHNSPYLGPNWKCGQEASIRVMHLAMAAKLLNQVESPEPALLAFVKAHLKRIAPTISYAVAQDNNHGTSEAAALFVGGSWLVSNGDKSAMRWQKMGRKWLENRAKHLIDDDGTFSQYSVNYHRVMLDTYSMAELWRRELELKPFSQSLYTKIGLATQWLFQLTQEVNGDAPNLGHNDGARLLPLCDSDYRDFRPTVQLASVLFLKSSAWEKAGSYDDPLKLLGLSKPQQALNKPSSFHFAQGGYAGLRSQTGAFALFNYPIFRFRPAQNDALHVDFWLDGVNLLRDGGTFSYNAGQAYIDYYGGTQSHNTVQFDEHEQMPRLSRFLLGAWLKAENVHWDEARQYCSAGYRDYLGCCHKREVFLSNSTLRVVDDIQSVQKKAVLRWRLSPGEWMIEGNRITNHIHSITINSNTDIKRLELVEGKESRYYYQETSIPVLEIEVTSDGKITTEYNYR
;
A
#
# COMPACT_ATOMS: atom_id res chain seq x y z
N MET A 1 -19.50 1.89 20.77
CA MET A 1 -19.16 0.47 20.51
C MET A 1 -17.84 0.26 19.75
N VAL A 2 -17.32 1.24 19.00
CA VAL A 2 -16.04 1.14 18.23
C VAL A 2 -14.80 0.99 19.12
N VAL A 3 -14.74 1.69 20.26
CA VAL A 3 -13.59 1.67 21.18
C VAL A 3 -13.23 0.25 21.65
N TYR A 4 -14.23 -0.60 21.92
CA TYR A 4 -13.99 -2.00 22.31
C TYR A 4 -13.34 -2.84 21.21
N ARG A 5 -13.66 -2.56 19.93
CA ARG A 5 -13.07 -3.27 18.78
C ARG A 5 -11.63 -2.85 18.49
N LEU A 6 -11.22 -1.64 18.90
CA LEU A 6 -9.83 -1.17 18.77
C LEU A 6 -8.86 -1.83 19.77
N GLY A 7 -9.40 -2.54 20.77
CA GLY A 7 -8.63 -3.29 21.76
C GLY A 7 -8.13 -2.44 22.93
N PHE A 8 -8.52 -2.82 24.15
CA PHE A 8 -8.15 -2.11 25.39
C PHE A 8 -6.63 -1.97 25.57
N VAL A 9 -5.87 -3.01 25.23
CA VAL A 9 -4.40 -2.99 25.34
C VAL A 9 -3.78 -1.96 24.38
N ASN A 10 -4.29 -1.85 23.14
CA ASN A 10 -3.78 -0.86 22.19
C ASN A 10 -4.14 0.56 22.63
N PHE A 11 -5.34 0.77 23.18
CA PHE A 11 -5.72 2.04 23.78
C PHE A 11 -4.77 2.46 24.92
N LEU A 12 -4.44 1.55 25.83
CA LEU A 12 -3.46 1.82 26.90
C LEU A 12 -2.06 2.14 26.34
N ARG A 13 -1.60 1.46 25.28
CA ARG A 13 -0.33 1.76 24.62
C ARG A 13 -0.30 3.18 24.04
N VAL A 14 -1.38 3.63 23.42
CA VAL A 14 -1.48 4.98 22.86
C VAL A 14 -1.48 6.04 23.97
N ILE A 15 -2.20 5.81 25.07
CA ILE A 15 -2.17 6.71 26.23
C ILE A 15 -0.76 6.78 26.81
N PHE A 16 -0.14 5.62 27.07
CA PHE A 16 1.20 5.56 27.62
C PHE A 16 2.20 6.29 26.73
N TYR A 17 2.13 6.09 25.41
CA TYR A 17 2.95 6.82 24.45
C TYR A 17 2.78 8.35 24.57
N LYS A 18 1.53 8.85 24.63
CA LYS A 18 1.28 10.29 24.77
C LYS A 18 1.87 10.87 26.05
N LEU A 19 1.97 10.07 27.12
CA LEU A 19 2.57 10.46 28.39
C LEU A 19 4.11 10.31 28.41
N SER A 20 4.65 9.28 27.76
CA SER A 20 6.06 8.91 27.87
C SER A 20 6.97 9.53 26.81
N ILE A 21 6.41 9.88 25.63
CA ILE A 21 7.22 10.33 24.48
C ILE A 21 8.09 11.54 24.81
N ILE A 22 7.59 12.47 25.62
CA ILE A 22 8.34 13.68 26.00
C ILE A 22 9.56 13.30 26.85
N LEU A 23 9.43 12.33 27.76
CA LEU A 23 10.53 11.90 28.63
C LEU A 23 11.56 11.10 27.84
N ASP A 24 11.12 10.09 27.07
CA ASP A 24 12.03 9.26 26.26
C ASP A 24 12.75 10.08 25.18
N ALA A 25 12.03 11.02 24.54
CA ALA A 25 12.62 11.86 23.51
C ALA A 25 13.53 12.96 24.09
N LYS A 26 13.25 13.48 25.29
CA LYS A 26 14.20 14.35 26.00
C LYS A 26 15.48 13.59 26.33
N LEU A 27 15.38 12.37 26.86
CA LEU A 27 16.54 11.52 27.15
C LEU A 27 17.39 11.24 25.90
N LEU A 28 16.72 11.05 24.76
CA LEU A 28 17.37 10.86 23.46
C LEU A 28 18.15 12.11 23.02
N MET A 29 17.56 13.30 23.21
CA MET A 29 18.19 14.57 22.82
C MET A 29 19.26 15.06 23.79
N GLU A 30 19.23 14.62 25.05
CA GLU A 30 20.31 14.89 26.02
C GLU A 30 21.62 14.19 25.65
N SER A 31 21.57 13.15 24.81
CA SER A 31 22.78 12.63 24.17
C SER A 31 23.13 13.48 22.95
N GLU A 32 24.34 14.07 22.92
CA GLU A 32 24.82 14.79 21.74
C GLU A 32 24.68 13.87 20.50
N PRO A 33 24.11 14.37 19.39
CA PRO A 33 24.03 13.58 18.17
C PRO A 33 25.45 13.25 17.73
N GLU A 34 25.74 11.96 17.66
CA GLU A 34 27.02 11.43 17.21
C GLU A 34 27.29 12.01 15.82
N LYS A 35 28.34 12.83 15.68
CA LYS A 35 28.74 13.35 14.37
C LYS A 35 29.00 12.16 13.48
N ILE A 36 28.27 12.05 12.37
CA ILE A 36 28.49 11.03 11.35
C ILE A 36 29.62 11.56 10.46
N PRO A 37 30.87 11.10 10.61
CA PRO A 37 31.96 11.56 9.78
C PRO A 37 31.94 10.79 8.44
N ASP A 38 32.54 11.37 7.39
CA ASP A 38 32.88 10.66 6.14
C ASP A 38 31.73 10.21 5.21
N ALA A 39 32.10 9.54 4.12
CA ALA A 39 31.19 8.96 3.13
C ALA A 39 30.50 7.71 3.70
N LEU A 40 29.23 7.49 3.35
CA LEU A 40 28.50 6.32 3.83
C LEU A 40 28.78 5.06 3.01
N PHE A 41 29.19 5.22 1.76
CA PHE A 41 29.41 4.10 0.84
C PHE A 41 30.77 4.23 0.16
N ARG A 42 31.51 3.12 0.07
CA ARG A 42 32.79 3.07 -0.67
C ARG A 42 32.72 2.31 -1.99
N VAL A 43 33.73 2.54 -2.83
CA VAL A 43 33.98 1.78 -4.06
C VAL A 43 34.38 0.34 -3.70
N LYS A 44 33.72 -0.65 -4.31
CA LYS A 44 34.20 -2.05 -4.36
C LYS A 44 34.30 -2.50 -5.83
N ARG A 45 35.23 -3.41 -6.14
CA ARG A 45 35.41 -3.96 -7.50
C ARG A 45 34.10 -4.58 -8.01
N LYS A 46 33.78 -4.33 -9.29
CA LYS A 46 32.50 -4.60 -9.95
C LYS A 46 32.24 -6.10 -10.18
N ASN A 47 31.01 -6.52 -9.92
CA ASN A 47 30.32 -7.50 -10.77
C ASN A 47 29.22 -6.70 -11.47
N ILE A 48 29.43 -6.33 -12.74
CA ILE A 48 28.43 -5.56 -13.50
C ILE A 48 27.17 -6.43 -13.62
N VAL A 49 26.03 -5.91 -13.18
CA VAL A 49 24.73 -6.58 -13.35
C VAL A 49 23.99 -5.84 -14.46
N ILE A 50 23.93 -6.44 -15.64
CA ILE A 50 23.18 -5.87 -16.78
C ILE A 50 21.69 -6.13 -16.54
N CYS A 51 20.92 -5.07 -16.29
CA CYS A 51 19.45 -5.10 -16.28
C CYS A 51 18.92 -4.65 -17.65
N ASN A 52 17.80 -5.22 -18.10
CA ASN A 52 17.34 -5.09 -19.49
C ASN A 52 16.74 -3.71 -19.84
N ASN A 53 16.50 -2.83 -18.87
CA ASN A 53 15.96 -1.49 -19.08
C ASN A 53 16.83 -0.43 -18.39
N ALA A 54 17.97 -0.11 -19.00
CA ALA A 54 18.82 0.96 -18.51
C ALA A 54 18.25 2.33 -18.93
N ARG A 55 17.38 2.93 -18.11
CA ARG A 55 17.40 4.39 -18.03
C ARG A 55 18.74 4.75 -17.38
N ASN A 56 19.68 5.23 -18.20
CA ASN A 56 21.10 5.34 -17.82
C ASN A 56 21.41 6.33 -16.68
N VAL A 57 20.40 7.03 -16.15
CA VAL A 57 20.55 7.93 -15.00
C VAL A 57 19.26 7.85 -14.19
N TYR A 58 19.38 7.53 -12.90
CA TYR A 58 18.28 7.63 -11.96
C TYR A 58 17.82 9.08 -11.84
N THR A 59 16.51 9.26 -11.99
CA THR A 59 15.80 10.50 -11.70
C THR A 59 14.77 10.24 -10.61
N PHE A 60 14.63 11.19 -9.69
CA PHE A 60 13.63 11.13 -8.64
C PHE A 60 12.26 11.54 -9.21
N CYS A 61 11.29 10.63 -9.14
CA CYS A 61 9.91 10.85 -9.55
C CYS A 61 8.99 10.69 -8.33
N ALA A 62 8.62 11.80 -7.70
CA ALA A 62 7.77 11.79 -6.51
C ALA A 62 6.38 11.23 -6.84
N PHE A 63 5.89 10.30 -6.02
CA PHE A 63 4.59 9.64 -6.19
C PHE A 63 4.37 9.01 -7.57
N GLY A 64 5.44 8.75 -8.36
CA GLY A 64 5.39 8.04 -9.63
C GLY A 64 4.84 8.81 -10.84
N TRP A 65 4.37 10.05 -10.68
CA TRP A 65 3.79 10.83 -11.80
C TRP A 65 4.20 12.31 -11.83
N LEU A 66 4.80 12.84 -10.74
CA LEU A 66 5.30 14.22 -10.76
C LEU A 66 6.54 14.35 -11.65
N PRO A 67 6.87 15.57 -12.13
CA PRO A 67 8.04 15.79 -12.97
C PRO A 67 9.32 15.22 -12.37
N GLU A 68 10.07 14.49 -13.20
CA GLU A 68 11.34 13.90 -12.81
C GLU A 68 12.38 14.98 -12.46
N LEU A 69 13.13 14.76 -11.38
CA LEU A 69 14.17 15.67 -10.89
C LEU A 69 15.50 14.94 -10.71
N PRO A 70 16.64 15.55 -11.06
CA PRO A 70 17.94 15.01 -10.68
C PRO A 70 18.12 15.12 -9.16
N VAL A 71 18.81 14.15 -8.56
CA VAL A 71 19.01 14.07 -7.10
C VAL A 71 19.70 15.30 -6.50
N SER A 72 20.50 16.01 -7.28
CA SER A 72 21.18 17.26 -6.90
C SER A 72 20.24 18.45 -6.72
N LYS A 73 18.97 18.34 -7.14
CA LYS A 73 17.95 19.38 -7.02
C LYS A 73 16.96 19.12 -5.89
N LEU A 74 17.08 18.00 -5.16
CA LEU A 74 16.21 17.69 -4.04
C LEU A 74 16.30 18.76 -2.95
N LYS A 75 15.15 19.04 -2.33
CA LYS A 75 15.00 20.01 -1.24
C LYS A 75 14.31 19.33 -0.07
N TRP A 76 14.99 19.21 1.06
CA TRP A 76 14.54 18.39 2.19
C TRP A 76 13.43 19.01 3.04
N ASN A 77 13.25 20.32 2.91
CA ASN A 77 12.25 21.11 3.60
C ASN A 77 11.16 21.66 2.67
N GLN A 78 11.17 21.32 1.38
CA GLN A 78 10.16 21.78 0.42
C GLN A 78 9.21 20.66 0.06
N SER A 79 7.91 20.93 0.12
CA SER A 79 6.89 19.97 -0.26
C SER A 79 6.88 19.82 -1.78
N VAL A 80 7.07 18.60 -2.29
CA VAL A 80 6.96 18.31 -3.73
C VAL A 80 5.52 18.41 -4.26
N LEU A 81 4.53 18.43 -3.36
CA LEU A 81 3.10 18.53 -3.71
C LEU A 81 2.62 19.98 -3.83
N THR A 82 3.11 20.87 -2.96
CA THR A 82 2.63 22.25 -2.85
C THR A 82 3.69 23.31 -3.19
N GLY A 83 4.97 22.92 -3.26
CA GLY A 83 6.09 23.85 -3.43
C GLY A 83 6.43 24.68 -2.18
N HIS A 84 5.63 24.59 -1.11
CA HIS A 84 5.84 25.34 0.13
C HIS A 84 6.93 24.73 1.02
N TYR A 85 7.56 25.57 1.82
CA TYR A 85 8.67 25.19 2.70
C TYR A 85 8.21 24.98 4.14
N PHE A 86 8.70 23.92 4.77
CA PHE A 86 8.59 23.69 6.21
C PHE A 86 9.63 24.54 6.95
N SER A 87 9.18 25.37 7.89
CA SER A 87 10.02 26.38 8.55
C SER A 87 10.79 25.83 9.76
N ASP A 88 10.26 24.83 10.45
CA ASP A 88 10.73 24.38 11.76
C ASP A 88 11.71 23.20 11.70
N MET A 89 12.69 23.24 10.80
CA MET A 89 13.67 22.15 10.60
C MET A 89 14.55 21.87 11.82
N ASN A 90 14.77 22.86 12.67
CA ASN A 90 15.62 22.76 13.86
C ASN A 90 14.85 22.42 15.15
N LYS A 91 13.51 22.26 15.08
CA LYS A 91 12.73 21.90 16.27
C LYS A 91 12.82 20.38 16.53
N PRO A 92 12.82 19.97 17.81
CA PRO A 92 12.71 18.56 18.17
C PRO A 92 11.49 17.89 17.51
N TRP A 93 11.69 16.73 16.90
CA TRP A 93 10.64 16.06 16.12
C TRP A 93 9.34 15.81 16.89
N PHE A 94 9.44 15.57 18.21
CA PHE A 94 8.31 15.29 19.10
C PHE A 94 7.53 16.55 19.51
N SER A 95 8.10 17.74 19.28
CA SER A 95 7.46 19.03 19.54
C SER A 95 6.70 19.59 18.34
N LEU A 96 6.91 19.00 17.15
CA LEU A 96 6.22 19.40 15.93
C LEU A 96 4.75 18.95 15.97
N SER A 97 3.85 19.78 15.45
CA SER A 97 2.46 19.40 15.24
C SER A 97 2.36 18.21 14.28
N ASP A 98 1.28 17.42 14.39
CA ASP A 98 1.01 16.32 13.46
C ASP A 98 0.57 16.83 12.08
N PHE A 99 0.08 18.07 12.02
CA PHE A 99 -0.36 18.74 10.81
C PHE A 99 0.20 20.15 10.76
N ASP A 100 0.67 20.54 9.58
CA ASP A 100 1.09 21.91 9.27
C ASP A 100 0.31 22.36 8.04
N SER A 101 -0.60 23.32 8.25
CA SER A 101 -1.47 23.84 7.18
C SER A 101 -0.69 24.57 6.09
N ASN A 102 0.54 25.02 6.35
CA ASN A 102 1.37 25.71 5.37
C ASN A 102 1.83 24.75 4.25
N VAL A 103 2.35 23.58 4.62
CA VAL A 103 2.88 22.61 3.63
C VAL A 103 1.82 21.66 3.08
N GLY A 104 0.64 21.60 3.71
CA GLY A 104 -0.46 20.72 3.33
C GLY A 104 -0.20 19.29 3.81
N ASP A 105 -0.21 18.32 2.88
CA ASP A 105 0.13 16.95 3.20
C ASP A 105 1.64 16.79 3.44
N ILE A 106 2.00 16.38 4.67
CA ILE A 106 3.39 16.20 5.09
C ILE A 106 4.13 15.15 4.25
N LYS A 107 3.42 14.23 3.57
CA LYS A 107 4.04 13.30 2.62
C LYS A 107 4.81 14.01 1.51
N GLY A 108 4.40 15.23 1.13
CA GLY A 108 5.13 16.04 0.16
C GLY A 108 6.54 16.44 0.65
N ILE A 109 6.76 16.53 1.96
CA ILE A 109 8.08 16.73 2.57
C ILE A 109 8.83 15.40 2.69
N TRP A 110 8.14 14.35 3.14
CA TRP A 110 8.76 13.07 3.43
C TRP A 110 9.22 12.29 2.18
N GLU A 111 8.57 12.48 1.03
CA GLU A 111 8.81 11.68 -0.16
C GLU A 111 10.29 11.67 -0.60
N ALA A 112 10.93 12.85 -0.67
CA ALA A 112 12.37 12.93 -1.00
C ALA A 112 13.27 12.31 0.09
N SER A 113 12.80 12.33 1.34
CA SER A 113 13.50 11.80 2.52
C SER A 113 13.19 10.32 2.81
N ARG A 114 12.50 9.61 1.90
CA ARG A 114 12.32 8.16 1.97
C ARG A 114 13.51 7.36 1.49
N PHE A 115 14.37 7.96 0.68
CA PHE A 115 15.62 7.37 0.15
C PHE A 115 15.44 6.38 -1.01
N ASP A 116 14.37 6.46 -1.79
CA ASP A 116 14.25 5.74 -3.07
C ASP A 116 15.47 5.97 -3.97
N TRP A 117 16.01 7.19 -3.96
CA TRP A 117 17.21 7.58 -4.68
C TRP A 117 18.49 6.84 -4.22
N VAL A 118 18.55 6.34 -2.98
CA VAL A 118 19.67 5.52 -2.51
C VAL A 118 19.73 4.21 -3.26
N LEU A 119 18.57 3.55 -3.46
CA LEU A 119 18.48 2.32 -4.24
C LEU A 119 18.68 2.58 -5.74
N GLY A 120 18.10 3.67 -6.24
CA GLY A 120 18.27 4.12 -7.62
C GLY A 120 19.73 4.32 -8.02
N LEU A 121 20.47 5.13 -7.25
CA LEU A 121 21.89 5.39 -7.50
C LEU A 121 22.78 4.15 -7.29
N ALA A 122 22.44 3.28 -6.33
CA ALA A 122 23.14 2.00 -6.18
C ALA A 122 22.95 1.11 -7.43
N LYS A 123 21.74 1.08 -8.01
CA LYS A 123 21.47 0.35 -9.26
C LYS A 123 22.23 0.94 -10.45
N ASP A 124 22.25 2.27 -10.58
CA ASP A 124 23.04 2.97 -11.61
C ASP A 124 24.53 2.60 -11.54
N TYR A 125 25.08 2.60 -10.32
CA TYR A 125 26.48 2.23 -10.09
C TYR A 125 26.76 0.79 -10.52
N LEU A 126 25.89 -0.16 -10.13
CA LEU A 126 26.00 -1.57 -10.52
C LEU A 126 25.84 -1.79 -12.04
N SER A 127 25.12 -0.90 -12.70
CA SER A 127 24.96 -0.88 -14.17
C SER A 127 26.18 -0.29 -14.89
N GLY A 128 27.17 0.22 -14.15
CA GLY A 128 28.46 0.70 -14.67
C GLY A 128 28.69 2.21 -14.55
N ARG A 129 27.72 3.00 -14.07
CA ARG A 129 27.83 4.46 -13.92
C ARG A 129 28.58 4.81 -12.64
N GLU A 130 29.91 4.91 -12.73
CA GLU A 130 30.77 5.14 -11.55
C GLU A 130 30.41 6.43 -10.79
N GLN A 131 30.05 7.49 -11.51
CA GLN A 131 29.60 8.77 -10.93
C GLN A 131 28.38 8.65 -10.01
N ALA A 132 27.57 7.59 -10.15
CA ALA A 132 26.39 7.39 -9.31
C ALA A 132 26.73 7.19 -7.83
N LEU A 133 27.91 6.63 -7.54
CA LEU A 133 28.37 6.47 -6.15
C LEU A 133 28.80 7.80 -5.53
N ASP A 134 29.41 8.68 -6.32
CA ASP A 134 29.76 10.04 -5.88
C ASP A 134 28.50 10.86 -5.62
N GLU A 135 27.50 10.76 -6.51
CA GLU A 135 26.17 11.36 -6.32
C GLU A 135 25.48 10.81 -5.06
N LEU A 136 25.51 9.48 -4.85
CA LEU A 136 24.93 8.83 -3.68
C LEU A 136 25.50 9.40 -2.37
N ASN A 137 26.83 9.50 -2.28
CA ASN A 137 27.49 10.06 -1.10
C ASN A 137 27.27 11.57 -0.97
N ALA A 138 27.28 12.32 -2.07
CA ALA A 138 27.04 13.77 -2.06
C ALA A 138 25.61 14.11 -1.61
N THR A 139 24.59 13.43 -2.17
CA THR A 139 23.18 13.62 -1.78
C THR A 139 22.93 13.18 -0.34
N THR A 140 23.55 12.08 0.11
CA THR A 140 23.44 11.66 1.51
C THR A 140 24.07 12.66 2.47
N LYS A 141 25.24 13.20 2.14
CA LYS A 141 25.89 14.25 2.91
C LYS A 141 25.02 15.50 2.97
N ASP A 142 24.45 15.92 1.85
CA ASP A 142 23.54 17.07 1.80
C ASP A 142 22.25 16.84 2.63
N TRP A 143 21.73 15.61 2.67
CA TRP A 143 20.62 15.29 3.56
C TRP A 143 21.04 15.42 5.03
N LEU A 144 22.20 14.88 5.42
CA LEU A 144 22.71 14.92 6.79
C LEU A 144 22.95 16.35 7.28
N THR A 145 23.45 17.25 6.43
CA THR A 145 23.69 18.66 6.81
C THR A 145 22.40 19.44 7.07
N HIS A 146 21.30 19.07 6.41
CA HIS A 146 20.01 19.76 6.54
C HIS A 146 19.02 19.04 7.48
N ASN A 147 19.30 17.80 7.89
CA ASN A 147 18.39 16.96 8.68
C ASN A 147 19.12 16.37 9.88
N SER A 148 19.58 17.26 10.76
CA SER A 148 20.25 16.87 12.01
C SER A 148 19.42 15.82 12.76
N PRO A 149 20.05 14.76 13.31
CA PRO A 149 19.34 13.69 14.00
C PRO A 149 18.35 14.23 15.02
N TYR A 150 17.13 13.72 14.95
CA TYR A 150 16.04 14.03 15.88
C TYR A 150 15.45 15.44 15.75
N LEU A 151 15.83 16.22 14.73
CA LEU A 151 15.25 17.53 14.48
C LEU A 151 14.45 17.54 13.18
N GLY A 152 13.39 18.34 13.15
CA GLY A 152 12.61 18.58 11.95
C GLY A 152 11.65 17.45 11.55
N PRO A 153 10.88 17.67 10.47
CA PRO A 153 9.78 16.81 10.06
C PRO A 153 10.27 15.43 9.59
N ASN A 154 11.47 15.34 9.01
CA ASN A 154 12.01 14.10 8.46
C ASN A 154 12.37 13.05 9.54
N TRP A 155 12.44 13.45 10.81
CA TRP A 155 12.63 12.56 11.96
C TRP A 155 11.34 12.30 12.77
N LYS A 156 10.20 12.90 12.36
CA LYS A 156 8.93 12.83 13.09
C LYS A 156 8.26 11.47 13.03
N CYS A 157 8.24 10.81 11.87
CA CYS A 157 7.57 9.52 11.70
C CYS A 157 8.55 8.34 11.87
N GLY A 158 8.20 7.39 12.75
CA GLY A 158 9.01 6.18 12.98
C GLY A 158 9.09 5.27 11.75
N GLN A 159 8.01 5.18 10.97
CA GLN A 159 7.99 4.42 9.72
C GLN A 159 8.90 5.04 8.66
N GLU A 160 8.88 6.36 8.47
CA GLU A 160 9.77 7.04 7.50
C GLU A 160 11.25 6.85 7.89
N ALA A 161 11.58 6.93 9.18
CA ALA A 161 12.90 6.59 9.69
C ALA A 161 13.28 5.12 9.44
N SER A 162 12.29 4.21 9.49
CA SER A 162 12.49 2.79 9.25
C SER A 162 12.73 2.47 7.78
N ILE A 163 12.01 3.12 6.87
CA ILE A 163 12.20 2.99 5.42
C ILE A 163 13.65 3.36 5.07
N ARG A 164 14.18 4.47 5.59
CA ARG A 164 15.58 4.86 5.39
C ARG A 164 16.57 3.79 5.86
N VAL A 165 16.37 3.21 7.05
CA VAL A 165 17.24 2.11 7.53
C VAL A 165 17.21 0.94 6.57
N MET A 166 16.03 0.55 6.10
CA MET A 166 15.89 -0.57 5.17
C MET A 166 16.52 -0.27 3.81
N HIS A 167 16.37 0.95 3.27
CA HIS A 167 17.03 1.35 2.01
C HIS A 167 18.56 1.41 2.12
N LEU A 168 19.08 1.96 3.22
CA LEU A 168 20.52 1.99 3.49
C LEU A 168 21.10 0.56 3.59
N ALA A 169 20.40 -0.34 4.29
CA ALA A 169 20.79 -1.74 4.38
C ALA A 169 20.76 -2.42 3.01
N MET A 170 19.71 -2.21 2.21
CA MET A 170 19.62 -2.82 0.90
C MET A 170 20.64 -2.27 -0.10
N ALA A 171 20.94 -0.98 -0.07
CA ALA A 171 22.04 -0.42 -0.85
C ALA A 171 23.40 -0.99 -0.39
N ALA A 172 23.62 -1.17 0.91
CA ALA A 172 24.83 -1.84 1.40
C ALA A 172 24.93 -3.28 0.90
N LYS A 173 23.81 -4.03 0.83
CA LYS A 173 23.79 -5.36 0.21
C LYS A 173 24.14 -5.31 -1.28
N LEU A 174 23.49 -4.42 -2.05
CA LEU A 174 23.76 -4.24 -3.48
C LEU A 174 25.23 -3.88 -3.75
N LEU A 175 25.82 -3.04 -2.90
CA LEU A 175 27.19 -2.58 -3.01
C LEU A 175 28.21 -3.50 -2.29
N ASN A 176 27.80 -4.67 -1.81
CA ASN A 176 28.64 -5.65 -1.10
C ASN A 176 29.34 -5.08 0.15
N GLN A 177 28.67 -4.23 0.93
CA GLN A 177 29.21 -3.55 2.12
C GLN A 177 28.59 -4.05 3.44
N VAL A 178 27.93 -5.22 3.47
CA VAL A 178 27.25 -5.72 4.69
C VAL A 178 28.24 -6.17 5.79
N GLU A 179 29.29 -6.91 5.43
CA GLU A 179 30.29 -7.48 6.34
C GLU A 179 31.31 -6.45 6.87
N SER A 180 31.55 -5.38 6.12
CA SER A 180 32.50 -4.33 6.53
C SER A 180 32.00 -2.97 6.06
N PRO A 181 30.84 -2.47 6.54
CA PRO A 181 30.32 -1.17 6.13
C PRO A 181 31.22 -0.03 6.61
N GLU A 182 31.05 1.15 6.04
CA GLU A 182 31.69 2.35 6.58
C GLU A 182 31.18 2.61 8.02
N PRO A 183 32.06 3.01 8.97
CA PRO A 183 31.65 3.33 10.33
C PRO A 183 30.53 4.38 10.39
N ALA A 184 30.59 5.35 9.48
CA ALA A 184 29.59 6.39 9.27
C ALA A 184 28.19 5.82 9.01
N LEU A 185 28.11 4.79 8.16
CA LEU A 185 26.86 4.15 7.80
C LEU A 185 26.24 3.43 9.00
N LEU A 186 27.06 2.71 9.78
CA LEU A 186 26.59 2.07 11.02
C LEU A 186 26.17 3.08 12.08
N ALA A 187 26.90 4.19 12.25
CA ALA A 187 26.53 5.27 13.16
C ALA A 187 25.17 5.88 12.76
N PHE A 188 24.96 6.09 11.45
CA PHE A 188 23.70 6.63 10.94
C PHE A 188 22.52 5.68 11.12
N VAL A 189 22.73 4.38 10.87
CA VAL A 189 21.73 3.33 11.18
C VAL A 189 21.41 3.34 12.67
N LYS A 190 22.42 3.36 13.54
CA LYS A 190 22.26 3.38 14.99
C LYS A 190 21.46 4.60 15.46
N ALA A 191 21.68 5.78 14.87
CA ALA A 191 20.90 6.99 15.16
C ALA A 191 19.41 6.78 14.87
N HIS A 192 19.06 6.14 13.75
CA HIS A 192 17.67 5.79 13.43
C HIS A 192 17.09 4.75 14.39
N LEU A 193 17.82 3.71 14.76
CA LEU A 193 17.31 2.70 15.71
C LEU A 193 17.04 3.30 17.08
N LYS A 194 17.89 4.23 17.53
CA LYS A 194 17.68 5.02 18.74
C LYS A 194 16.39 5.86 18.65
N ARG A 195 16.03 6.38 17.47
CA ARG A 195 14.74 7.07 17.24
C ARG A 195 13.56 6.10 17.22
N ILE A 196 13.67 4.95 16.57
CA ILE A 196 12.54 4.03 16.34
C ILE A 196 12.17 3.27 17.61
N ALA A 197 13.16 2.75 18.32
CA ALA A 197 12.96 1.84 19.46
C ALA A 197 12.01 2.37 20.56
N PRO A 198 12.08 3.64 21.00
CA PRO A 198 11.19 4.16 22.04
C PRO A 198 9.72 4.21 21.62
N THR A 199 9.42 4.34 20.31
CA THR A 199 8.05 4.53 19.81
C THR A 199 7.39 3.26 19.27
N ILE A 200 8.09 2.11 19.30
CA ILE A 200 7.58 0.85 18.71
C ILE A 200 6.23 0.42 19.30
N SER A 201 6.00 0.66 20.60
CA SER A 201 4.73 0.31 21.25
C SER A 201 3.55 1.07 20.66
N TYR A 202 3.77 2.32 20.24
CA TYR A 202 2.77 3.13 19.54
C TYR A 202 2.51 2.59 18.13
N ALA A 203 3.58 2.29 17.37
CA ALA A 203 3.47 1.72 16.03
C ALA A 203 2.69 0.38 16.02
N VAL A 204 2.98 -0.49 16.98
CA VAL A 204 2.27 -1.76 17.15
C VAL A 204 0.79 -1.54 17.49
N ALA A 205 0.47 -0.53 18.30
CA ALA A 205 -0.91 -0.26 18.71
C ALA A 205 -1.81 0.25 17.57
N GLN A 206 -1.22 0.71 16.46
CA GLN A 206 -1.98 1.17 15.30
C GLN A 206 -2.54 0.03 14.45
N ASP A 207 -2.08 -1.21 14.64
CA ASP A 207 -2.47 -2.38 13.83
C ASP A 207 -2.51 -2.09 12.31
N ASN A 208 -1.45 -1.46 11.82
CA ASN A 208 -1.20 -1.18 10.41
C ASN A 208 0.28 -1.47 10.07
N ASN A 209 0.70 -1.12 8.86
CA ASN A 209 2.07 -1.33 8.37
C ASN A 209 3.17 -0.59 9.15
N HIS A 210 2.87 0.37 10.03
CA HIS A 210 3.90 1.01 10.87
C HIS A 210 4.57 -0.02 11.77
N GLY A 211 3.78 -0.87 12.42
CA GLY A 211 4.29 -1.92 13.29
C GLY A 211 5.18 -2.93 12.57
N THR A 212 4.93 -3.21 11.28
CA THR A 212 5.77 -4.11 10.48
C THR A 212 7.07 -3.42 10.04
N SER A 213 6.99 -2.19 9.52
CA SER A 213 8.18 -1.47 9.02
C SER A 213 9.15 -1.10 10.15
N GLU A 214 8.64 -0.63 11.30
CA GLU A 214 9.49 -0.31 12.45
C GLU A 214 10.13 -1.56 13.06
N ALA A 215 9.41 -2.69 13.11
CA ALA A 215 9.97 -3.96 13.54
C ALA A 215 11.06 -4.47 12.58
N ALA A 216 10.87 -4.32 11.27
CA ALA A 216 11.86 -4.68 10.26
C ALA A 216 13.13 -3.86 10.40
N ALA A 217 13.04 -2.53 10.51
CA ALA A 217 14.21 -1.68 10.70
C ALA A 217 14.99 -2.03 11.98
N LEU A 218 14.30 -2.27 13.10
CA LEU A 218 14.93 -2.73 14.35
C LEU A 218 15.63 -4.08 14.21
N PHE A 219 15.02 -5.02 13.47
CA PHE A 219 15.62 -6.32 13.21
C PHE A 219 16.86 -6.18 12.32
N VAL A 220 16.71 -5.53 11.17
CA VAL A 220 17.74 -5.34 10.13
C VAL A 220 18.93 -4.55 10.68
N GLY A 221 18.70 -3.33 11.16
CA GLY A 221 19.77 -2.48 11.70
C GLY A 221 20.35 -3.06 12.98
N GLY A 222 19.52 -3.65 13.84
CA GLY A 222 19.98 -4.25 15.09
C GLY A 222 20.92 -5.44 14.85
N SER A 223 20.57 -6.34 13.94
CA SER A 223 21.44 -7.47 13.59
C SER A 223 22.70 -7.03 12.84
N TRP A 224 22.60 -5.97 12.03
CA TRP A 224 23.74 -5.43 11.29
C TRP A 224 24.81 -4.84 12.21
N LEU A 225 24.38 -4.08 13.22
CA LEU A 225 25.28 -3.55 14.25
C LEU A 225 25.93 -4.68 15.07
N VAL A 226 25.16 -5.72 15.42
CA VAL A 226 25.68 -6.88 16.15
C VAL A 226 26.72 -7.64 15.34
N SER A 227 26.47 -7.91 14.05
CA SER A 227 27.43 -8.61 13.17
C SER A 227 28.72 -7.83 12.98
N ASN A 228 28.68 -6.50 13.16
CA ASN A 228 29.82 -5.60 13.07
C ASN A 228 30.37 -5.16 14.44
N GLY A 229 30.10 -5.93 15.51
CA GLY A 229 30.77 -5.79 16.80
C GLY A 229 30.03 -4.97 17.88
N ASP A 230 28.96 -4.25 17.54
CA ASP A 230 28.16 -3.52 18.55
C ASP A 230 27.13 -4.44 19.21
N LYS A 231 27.57 -5.15 20.24
CA LYS A 231 26.73 -6.07 21.03
C LYS A 231 25.56 -5.37 21.73
N SER A 232 25.62 -4.05 21.97
CA SER A 232 24.53 -3.31 22.60
C SER A 232 23.26 -3.28 21.75
N ALA A 233 23.39 -3.44 20.43
CA ALA A 233 22.30 -3.48 19.47
C ALA A 233 21.49 -4.79 19.50
N MET A 234 21.93 -5.82 20.24
CA MET A 234 21.22 -7.10 20.36
C MET A 234 19.78 -6.93 20.89
N ARG A 235 19.54 -5.89 21.71
CA ARG A 235 18.19 -5.54 22.17
C ARG A 235 17.25 -5.16 21.03
N TRP A 236 17.75 -4.41 20.03
CA TRP A 236 16.97 -4.00 18.86
C TRP A 236 16.73 -5.18 17.93
N GLN A 237 17.73 -6.02 17.69
CA GLN A 237 17.58 -7.26 16.92
C GLN A 237 16.47 -8.16 17.50
N LYS A 238 16.52 -8.43 18.82
CA LYS A 238 15.52 -9.26 19.52
C LYS A 238 14.13 -8.64 19.47
N MET A 239 14.04 -7.32 19.68
CA MET A 239 12.78 -6.58 19.63
C MET A 239 12.16 -6.59 18.24
N GLY A 240 12.95 -6.34 17.19
CA GLY A 240 12.50 -6.38 15.81
C GLY A 240 11.98 -7.76 15.41
N ARG A 241 12.73 -8.83 15.73
CA ARG A 241 12.26 -10.22 15.49
C ARG A 241 10.94 -10.51 16.19
N LYS A 242 10.84 -10.20 17.50
CA LYS A 242 9.63 -10.41 18.29
C LYS A 242 8.43 -9.76 17.62
N TRP A 243 8.58 -8.50 17.19
CA TRP A 243 7.47 -7.78 16.59
C TRP A 243 7.17 -8.22 15.17
N LEU A 244 8.15 -8.56 14.32
CA LEU A 244 7.88 -9.16 13.01
C LEU A 244 7.03 -10.43 13.12
N GLU A 245 7.42 -11.36 13.99
CA GLU A 245 6.65 -12.61 14.18
C GLU A 245 5.26 -12.35 14.78
N ASN A 246 5.17 -11.41 15.73
CA ASN A 246 3.89 -11.01 16.29
C ASN A 246 2.97 -10.34 15.26
N ARG A 247 3.51 -9.43 14.44
CA ARG A 247 2.74 -8.66 13.46
C ARG A 247 2.28 -9.57 12.31
N ALA A 248 3.09 -10.51 11.85
CA ALA A 248 2.67 -11.51 10.86
C ALA A 248 1.49 -12.34 11.39
N LYS A 249 1.59 -12.83 12.64
CA LYS A 249 0.50 -13.60 13.27
C LYS A 249 -0.75 -12.74 13.51
N HIS A 250 -0.59 -11.48 13.89
CA HIS A 250 -1.70 -10.64 14.30
C HIS A 250 -2.42 -10.00 13.12
N LEU A 251 -1.69 -9.40 12.18
CA LEU A 251 -2.22 -8.52 11.14
C LEU A 251 -2.52 -9.23 9.81
N ILE A 252 -2.18 -10.50 9.68
CA ILE A 252 -2.44 -11.31 8.48
C ILE A 252 -3.38 -12.44 8.87
N ASP A 253 -4.52 -12.53 8.20
CA ASP A 253 -5.53 -13.58 8.41
C ASP A 253 -5.13 -14.92 7.75
N ASP A 254 -5.82 -16.02 8.05
CA ASP A 254 -5.44 -17.35 7.51
C ASP A 254 -5.83 -17.55 6.03
N ASP A 255 -6.38 -16.53 5.37
CA ASP A 255 -6.52 -16.45 3.92
C ASP A 255 -5.48 -15.52 3.25
N GLY A 256 -4.55 -14.97 4.05
CA GLY A 256 -3.52 -14.04 3.59
C GLY A 256 -3.93 -12.58 3.63
N THR A 257 -5.18 -12.23 3.94
CA THR A 257 -5.63 -10.83 3.99
C THR A 257 -4.87 -10.04 5.04
N PHE A 258 -4.35 -8.87 4.65
CA PHE A 258 -3.68 -7.94 5.56
C PHE A 258 -4.65 -6.90 6.16
N SER A 259 -4.43 -6.57 7.44
CA SER A 259 -5.24 -5.68 8.29
C SER A 259 -5.69 -4.33 7.72
N GLN A 260 -5.04 -3.82 6.67
CA GLN A 260 -5.36 -2.50 6.09
C GLN A 260 -6.32 -2.57 4.91
N TYR A 261 -6.72 -3.77 4.45
CA TYR A 261 -7.69 -3.94 3.36
C TYR A 261 -7.30 -3.14 2.10
N SER A 262 -6.01 -3.12 1.77
CA SER A 262 -5.46 -2.30 0.69
C SER A 262 -4.40 -3.06 -0.10
N VAL A 263 -4.50 -3.04 -1.42
CA VAL A 263 -3.52 -3.69 -2.31
C VAL A 263 -2.15 -3.02 -2.21
N ASN A 264 -2.11 -1.68 -2.15
CA ASN A 264 -0.86 -0.94 -1.99
C ASN A 264 -0.18 -1.23 -0.63
N TYR A 265 -0.94 -1.25 0.46
CA TYR A 265 -0.36 -1.56 1.77
C TYR A 265 -0.05 -3.03 1.98
N HIS A 266 -0.69 -3.92 1.24
CA HIS A 266 -0.31 -5.31 1.16
C HIS A 266 1.06 -5.47 0.49
N ARG A 267 1.34 -4.74 -0.60
CA ARG A 267 2.68 -4.65 -1.19
C ARG A 267 3.70 -4.13 -0.18
N VAL A 268 3.43 -3.01 0.50
CA VAL A 268 4.36 -2.44 1.50
C VAL A 268 4.72 -3.48 2.57
N MET A 269 3.73 -4.24 3.03
CA MET A 269 3.94 -5.33 3.98
C MET A 269 4.82 -6.44 3.39
N LEU A 270 4.53 -6.93 2.18
CA LEU A 270 5.34 -7.97 1.52
C LEU A 270 6.78 -7.52 1.25
N ASP A 271 6.98 -6.28 0.77
CA ASP A 271 8.33 -5.73 0.57
C ASP A 271 9.08 -5.68 1.91
N THR A 272 8.43 -5.23 2.99
CA THR A 272 9.02 -5.17 4.34
C THR A 272 9.51 -6.55 4.80
N TYR A 273 8.69 -7.60 4.68
CA TYR A 273 9.12 -8.95 5.06
C TYR A 273 10.16 -9.54 4.11
N SER A 274 10.09 -9.20 2.81
CA SER A 274 11.09 -9.62 1.83
C SER A 274 12.47 -9.05 2.17
N MET A 275 12.55 -7.76 2.51
CA MET A 275 13.78 -7.11 2.99
C MET A 275 14.31 -7.77 4.26
N ALA A 276 13.44 -8.06 5.24
CA ALA A 276 13.85 -8.72 6.48
C ALA A 276 14.35 -10.15 6.26
N GLU A 277 13.72 -10.93 5.37
CA GLU A 277 14.17 -12.29 5.04
C GLU A 277 15.47 -12.31 4.24
N LEU A 278 15.63 -11.38 3.28
CA LEU A 278 16.89 -11.19 2.56
C LEU A 278 18.03 -10.88 3.54
N TRP A 279 17.79 -9.96 4.48
CA TRP A 279 18.78 -9.60 5.50
C TRP A 279 19.10 -10.74 6.45
N ARG A 280 18.08 -11.51 6.84
CA ARG A 280 18.24 -12.71 7.66
C ARG A 280 19.14 -13.74 6.96
N ARG A 281 18.95 -13.96 5.65
CA ARG A 281 19.78 -14.85 4.83
C ARG A 281 21.21 -14.33 4.72
N GLU A 282 21.37 -13.04 4.41
CA GLU A 282 22.67 -12.38 4.25
C GLU A 282 23.57 -12.55 5.47
N LEU A 283 23.01 -12.43 6.67
CA LEU A 283 23.73 -12.56 7.94
C LEU A 283 23.64 -13.97 8.55
N GLU A 284 23.13 -14.95 7.80
CA GLU A 284 22.96 -16.35 8.24
C GLU A 284 22.25 -16.50 9.61
N LEU A 285 21.32 -15.59 9.91
CA LEU A 285 20.60 -15.58 11.18
C LEU A 285 19.57 -16.72 11.23
N LYS A 286 19.20 -17.15 12.44
CA LYS A 286 18.15 -18.17 12.64
C LYS A 286 16.88 -17.84 11.83
N PRO A 287 16.26 -18.81 11.13
CA PRO A 287 14.96 -18.64 10.46
C PRO A 287 13.92 -17.97 11.37
N PHE A 288 12.96 -17.27 10.76
CA PHE A 288 11.77 -16.84 11.49
C PHE A 288 10.87 -18.04 11.83
N SER A 289 9.88 -17.82 12.70
CA SER A 289 8.89 -18.85 13.01
C SER A 289 8.17 -19.38 11.76
N GLN A 290 7.83 -20.67 11.76
CA GLN A 290 7.05 -21.28 10.68
C GLN A 290 5.71 -20.57 10.46
N SER A 291 5.08 -20.09 11.55
CA SER A 291 3.84 -19.31 11.46
C SER A 291 4.01 -18.03 10.64
N LEU A 292 5.13 -17.32 10.78
CA LEU A 292 5.42 -16.16 9.92
C LEU A 292 5.51 -16.58 8.45
N TYR A 293 6.30 -17.61 8.13
CA TYR A 293 6.45 -18.07 6.75
C TYR A 293 5.10 -18.49 6.12
N THR A 294 4.25 -19.20 6.87
CA THR A 294 2.90 -19.56 6.41
C THR A 294 2.06 -18.32 6.12
N LYS A 295 2.02 -17.33 7.02
CA LYS A 295 1.25 -16.10 6.84
C LYS A 295 1.73 -15.29 5.63
N ILE A 296 3.04 -15.13 5.46
CA ILE A 296 3.59 -14.38 4.31
C ILE A 296 3.39 -15.14 3.00
N GLY A 297 3.46 -16.48 3.01
CA GLY A 297 3.13 -17.30 1.84
C GLY A 297 1.68 -17.11 1.39
N LEU A 298 0.72 -17.13 2.32
CA LEU A 298 -0.69 -16.86 2.03
C LEU A 298 -0.90 -15.43 1.52
N ALA A 299 -0.25 -14.44 2.15
CA ALA A 299 -0.33 -13.06 1.69
C ALA A 299 0.30 -12.87 0.30
N THR A 300 1.35 -13.63 -0.04
CA THR A 300 1.94 -13.62 -1.38
C THR A 300 0.92 -14.13 -2.42
N GLN A 301 0.22 -15.22 -2.10
CA GLN A 301 -0.86 -15.75 -2.96
C GLN A 301 -2.00 -14.74 -3.11
N TRP A 302 -2.38 -14.03 -2.04
CA TRP A 302 -3.41 -13.00 -2.08
C TRP A 302 -3.09 -11.91 -3.11
N LEU A 303 -1.88 -11.35 -3.10
CA LEU A 303 -1.51 -10.31 -4.05
C LEU A 303 -1.33 -10.86 -5.47
N PHE A 304 -0.79 -12.08 -5.59
CA PHE A 304 -0.67 -12.79 -6.87
C PHE A 304 -2.04 -12.95 -7.56
N GLN A 305 -3.08 -13.35 -6.82
CA GLN A 305 -4.43 -13.53 -7.35
C GLN A 305 -5.08 -12.23 -7.85
N LEU A 306 -4.64 -11.06 -7.36
CA LEU A 306 -5.17 -9.75 -7.76
C LEU A 306 -4.37 -9.07 -8.88
N THR A 307 -3.13 -9.50 -9.09
CA THR A 307 -2.21 -8.86 -10.05
C THR A 307 -2.50 -9.35 -11.47
N GLN A 308 -2.69 -8.42 -12.39
CA GLN A 308 -2.85 -8.71 -13.82
C GLN A 308 -1.50 -9.11 -14.43
N GLU A 309 -1.39 -10.30 -15.01
CA GLU A 309 -0.13 -10.81 -15.57
C GLU A 309 0.44 -9.88 -16.67
N VAL A 310 -0.45 -9.31 -17.51
CA VAL A 310 -0.07 -8.57 -18.72
C VAL A 310 0.68 -7.26 -18.43
N ASN A 311 0.21 -6.47 -17.46
CA ASN A 311 0.75 -5.14 -17.16
C ASN A 311 1.15 -4.96 -15.68
N GLY A 312 0.80 -5.91 -14.82
CA GLY A 312 1.07 -5.89 -13.39
C GLY A 312 0.16 -5.00 -12.57
N ASP A 313 -0.85 -4.38 -13.20
CA ASP A 313 -1.84 -3.58 -12.48
C ASP A 313 -2.73 -4.48 -11.59
N ALA A 314 -3.49 -3.88 -10.70
CA ALA A 314 -4.38 -4.59 -9.78
C ALA A 314 -5.61 -3.72 -9.44
N PRO A 315 -6.67 -4.25 -8.81
CA PRO A 315 -7.72 -3.41 -8.24
C PRO A 315 -7.15 -2.30 -7.35
N ASN A 316 -7.68 -1.08 -7.45
CA ASN A 316 -7.23 0.06 -6.63
C ASN A 316 -7.91 0.06 -5.26
N LEU A 317 -7.92 -1.11 -4.62
CA LEU A 317 -8.63 -1.39 -3.38
C LEU A 317 -7.96 -0.70 -2.19
N GLY A 318 -8.78 -0.02 -1.40
CA GLY A 318 -8.40 0.62 -0.15
C GLY A 318 -7.45 1.79 -0.35
N HIS A 319 -6.80 2.19 0.75
CA HIS A 319 -5.86 3.30 0.75
C HIS A 319 -4.65 3.06 -0.18
N ASN A 320 -4.36 4.02 -1.06
CA ASN A 320 -3.24 3.97 -1.98
C ASN A 320 -2.48 5.30 -2.00
N ASP A 321 -1.23 5.28 -1.55
CA ASP A 321 -0.30 6.42 -1.58
C ASP A 321 0.93 6.19 -2.48
N GLY A 322 0.88 5.15 -3.32
CA GLY A 322 1.96 4.78 -4.22
C GLY A 322 3.18 4.15 -3.55
N ALA A 323 3.18 3.95 -2.22
CA ALA A 323 4.34 3.44 -1.49
C ALA A 323 4.85 2.08 -2.03
N ARG A 324 6.11 2.04 -2.44
CA ARG A 324 6.83 0.87 -2.95
C ARG A 324 8.21 0.84 -2.31
N LEU A 325 8.50 -0.14 -1.45
CA LEU A 325 9.71 -0.08 -0.60
C LEU A 325 10.96 -0.65 -1.30
N LEU A 326 10.80 -1.46 -2.33
CA LEU A 326 11.90 -2.03 -3.11
C LEU A 326 11.81 -1.66 -4.60
N PRO A 327 12.00 -0.38 -4.98
CA PRO A 327 12.00 0.08 -6.38
C PRO A 327 13.27 -0.35 -7.14
N LEU A 328 13.55 -1.66 -7.22
CA LEU A 328 14.69 -2.25 -7.94
C LEU A 328 14.39 -2.56 -9.41
N CYS A 329 13.19 -2.20 -9.87
CA CYS A 329 12.72 -2.35 -11.24
C CYS A 329 12.22 -0.98 -11.73
N ASP A 330 12.54 -0.61 -12.97
CA ASP A 330 12.02 0.59 -13.64
C ASP A 330 10.59 0.36 -14.17
N SER A 331 9.71 -0.10 -13.28
CA SER A 331 8.28 -0.22 -13.53
C SER A 331 7.54 0.98 -12.95
N ASP A 332 6.35 1.26 -13.49
CA ASP A 332 5.36 2.08 -12.79
C ASP A 332 5.11 1.47 -11.39
N TYR A 333 4.83 2.29 -10.36
CA TYR A 333 4.54 1.69 -9.05
C TYR A 333 3.23 0.89 -9.10
N ARG A 334 2.32 1.14 -10.04
CA ARG A 334 1.11 0.32 -10.24
C ARG A 334 1.44 -1.08 -10.74
N ASP A 335 2.67 -1.36 -11.17
CA ASP A 335 3.11 -2.72 -11.46
C ASP A 335 3.50 -3.45 -10.16
N PHE A 336 2.65 -4.38 -9.73
CA PHE A 336 2.84 -5.19 -8.52
C PHE A 336 3.68 -6.46 -8.78
N ARG A 337 3.97 -6.80 -10.05
CA ARG A 337 4.68 -8.03 -10.42
C ARG A 337 6.05 -8.16 -9.76
N PRO A 338 6.89 -7.11 -9.63
CA PRO A 338 8.19 -7.23 -8.98
C PRO A 338 8.10 -7.71 -7.52
N THR A 339 7.16 -7.16 -6.74
CA THR A 339 6.94 -7.57 -5.34
C THR A 339 6.43 -9.01 -5.28
N VAL A 340 5.44 -9.37 -6.10
CA VAL A 340 4.86 -10.72 -6.11
C VAL A 340 5.91 -11.75 -6.51
N GLN A 341 6.72 -11.46 -7.53
CA GLN A 341 7.80 -12.32 -7.99
C GLN A 341 8.84 -12.54 -6.89
N LEU A 342 9.33 -11.46 -6.26
CA LEU A 342 10.30 -11.55 -5.16
C LEU A 342 9.75 -12.36 -3.97
N ALA A 343 8.53 -12.05 -3.52
CA ALA A 343 7.91 -12.72 -2.39
C ALA A 343 7.66 -14.21 -2.69
N SER A 344 7.24 -14.55 -3.92
CA SER A 344 7.02 -15.95 -4.32
C SER A 344 8.31 -16.76 -4.27
N VAL A 345 9.42 -16.19 -4.76
CA VAL A 345 10.72 -16.85 -4.69
C VAL A 345 11.18 -17.02 -3.24
N LEU A 346 11.01 -16.00 -2.40
CA LEU A 346 11.48 -16.03 -1.01
C LEU A 346 10.66 -16.97 -0.12
N PHE A 347 9.33 -16.96 -0.25
CA PHE A 347 8.41 -17.57 0.72
C PHE A 347 7.69 -18.82 0.20
N LEU A 348 7.55 -18.96 -1.13
CA LEU A 348 6.90 -20.10 -1.77
C LEU A 348 7.87 -20.99 -2.55
N LYS A 349 9.11 -20.53 -2.76
CA LYS A 349 10.13 -21.22 -3.58
C LYS A 349 9.64 -21.51 -5.00
N SER A 350 8.83 -20.61 -5.55
CA SER A 350 8.29 -20.70 -6.92
C SER A 350 8.35 -19.35 -7.59
N SER A 351 8.41 -19.32 -8.92
CA SER A 351 8.21 -18.10 -9.69
C SER A 351 6.71 -17.76 -9.76
N ALA A 352 6.34 -16.49 -9.60
CA ALA A 352 4.97 -16.06 -9.84
C ALA A 352 4.68 -16.03 -11.34
N TRP A 353 5.63 -15.51 -12.10
CA TRP A 353 5.55 -15.37 -13.55
C TRP A 353 6.65 -16.21 -14.19
N GLU A 354 6.26 -17.19 -14.99
CA GLU A 354 7.19 -18.11 -15.64
C GLU A 354 8.03 -17.38 -16.69
N LYS A 355 7.37 -16.58 -17.54
CA LYS A 355 8.03 -15.78 -18.57
C LYS A 355 9.04 -14.82 -17.95
N ALA A 356 10.13 -14.56 -18.67
CA ALA A 356 11.09 -13.56 -18.24
C ALA A 356 10.49 -12.15 -18.44
N GLY A 357 10.69 -11.27 -17.47
CA GLY A 357 10.25 -9.87 -17.54
C GLY A 357 11.07 -8.94 -16.65
N SER A 358 10.81 -7.64 -16.73
CA SER A 358 11.47 -6.64 -15.88
C SER A 358 11.22 -6.88 -14.38
N TYR A 359 10.12 -7.54 -14.02
CA TYR A 359 9.83 -7.99 -12.66
C TYR A 359 10.83 -9.03 -12.11
N ASP A 360 11.70 -9.61 -12.94
CA ASP A 360 12.79 -10.47 -12.49
C ASP A 360 14.07 -9.68 -12.11
N ASP A 361 14.15 -8.39 -12.43
CA ASP A 361 15.34 -7.57 -12.14
C ASP A 361 15.69 -7.48 -10.64
N PRO A 362 14.71 -7.34 -9.71
CA PRO A 362 15.01 -7.46 -8.29
C PRO A 362 15.67 -8.79 -7.91
N LEU A 363 15.27 -9.92 -8.53
CA LEU A 363 15.89 -11.22 -8.24
C LEU A 363 17.37 -11.21 -8.64
N LYS A 364 17.68 -10.71 -9.84
CA LYS A 364 19.06 -10.62 -10.36
C LYS A 364 19.93 -9.74 -9.47
N LEU A 365 19.46 -8.52 -9.17
CA LEU A 365 20.19 -7.54 -8.35
C LEU A 365 20.44 -8.06 -6.92
N LEU A 366 19.52 -8.87 -6.40
CA LEU A 366 19.61 -9.42 -5.04
C LEU A 366 20.30 -10.79 -4.98
N GLY A 367 20.80 -11.30 -6.11
CA GLY A 367 21.51 -12.59 -6.20
C GLY A 367 20.62 -13.82 -5.99
N LEU A 368 19.33 -13.71 -6.34
CA LEU A 368 18.38 -14.82 -6.25
C LEU A 368 18.19 -15.50 -7.60
N SER A 369 18.20 -16.83 -7.60
CA SER A 369 17.83 -17.62 -8.78
C SER A 369 16.32 -17.73 -8.90
N LYS A 370 15.80 -17.52 -10.12
CA LYS A 370 14.39 -17.75 -10.45
C LYS A 370 14.11 -19.27 -10.45
N PRO A 371 13.17 -19.76 -9.61
CA PRO A 371 12.77 -21.17 -9.62
C PRO A 371 12.11 -21.56 -10.95
N GLN A 372 12.40 -22.77 -11.43
CA GLN A 372 11.72 -23.35 -12.61
C GLN A 372 10.25 -23.67 -12.32
N GLN A 373 9.92 -24.06 -11.08
CA GLN A 373 8.54 -24.24 -10.67
C GLN A 373 7.82 -22.89 -10.63
N ALA A 374 6.72 -22.79 -11.37
CA ALA A 374 5.83 -21.63 -11.35
C ALA A 374 4.61 -21.88 -10.44
N LEU A 375 4.03 -20.80 -9.93
CA LEU A 375 2.71 -20.86 -9.32
C LEU A 375 1.65 -21.21 -10.39
N ASN A 376 0.57 -21.85 -9.95
CA ASN A 376 -0.59 -22.05 -10.81
C ASN A 376 -1.15 -20.69 -11.23
N LYS A 377 -1.66 -20.58 -12.46
CA LYS A 377 -2.29 -19.36 -12.94
C LYS A 377 -3.40 -18.89 -11.99
N PRO A 378 -3.61 -17.57 -11.85
CA PRO A 378 -4.73 -17.05 -11.07
C PRO A 378 -6.05 -17.67 -11.50
N SER A 379 -6.86 -18.03 -10.50
CA SER A 379 -8.16 -18.70 -10.67
C SER A 379 -9.22 -17.91 -9.90
N SER A 380 -10.47 -18.38 -9.96
CA SER A 380 -11.48 -17.88 -9.02
C SER A 380 -11.06 -18.21 -7.58
N PHE A 381 -11.41 -17.35 -6.62
CA PHE A 381 -10.99 -17.49 -5.22
C PHE A 381 -12.00 -16.87 -4.25
N HIS A 382 -11.94 -17.33 -2.99
CA HIS A 382 -12.72 -16.78 -1.88
C HIS A 382 -11.83 -16.56 -0.66
N PHE A 383 -11.52 -15.30 -0.36
CA PHE A 383 -10.78 -14.87 0.84
C PHE A 383 -11.79 -14.43 1.89
N ALA A 384 -12.35 -15.40 2.61
CA ALA A 384 -13.50 -15.20 3.49
C ALA A 384 -13.22 -14.37 4.76
N GLN A 385 -11.97 -14.33 5.25
CA GLN A 385 -11.61 -13.56 6.44
C GLN A 385 -11.38 -12.08 6.11
N GLY A 386 -10.93 -11.81 4.88
CA GLY A 386 -10.84 -10.45 4.34
C GLY A 386 -12.14 -9.91 3.77
N GLY A 387 -13.08 -10.80 3.42
CA GLY A 387 -14.32 -10.41 2.77
C GLY A 387 -14.16 -10.17 1.27
N TYR A 388 -13.41 -11.02 0.56
CA TYR A 388 -13.21 -10.89 -0.89
C TYR A 388 -13.58 -12.17 -1.64
N ALA A 389 -14.17 -12.00 -2.82
CA ALA A 389 -14.42 -13.04 -3.79
C ALA A 389 -13.94 -12.58 -5.17
N GLY A 390 -13.19 -13.43 -5.87
CA GLY A 390 -12.69 -13.15 -7.21
C GLY A 390 -13.25 -14.17 -8.20
N LEU A 391 -13.90 -13.71 -9.26
CA LEU A 391 -14.43 -14.55 -10.34
C LEU A 391 -13.58 -14.35 -11.59
N ARG A 392 -13.18 -15.43 -12.26
CA ARG A 392 -12.38 -15.38 -13.50
C ARG A 392 -13.03 -16.23 -14.59
N SER A 393 -13.22 -15.64 -15.76
CA SER A 393 -13.70 -16.36 -16.95
C SER A 393 -12.52 -16.93 -17.74
N GLN A 394 -12.82 -17.84 -18.68
CA GLN A 394 -11.84 -18.33 -19.66
C GLN A 394 -11.47 -17.28 -20.72
N THR A 395 -12.19 -16.16 -20.74
CA THR A 395 -12.09 -15.12 -21.75
C THR A 395 -11.23 -13.94 -21.33
N GLY A 396 -10.53 -14.05 -20.19
CA GLY A 396 -9.70 -12.98 -19.64
C GLY A 396 -10.43 -12.00 -18.73
N ALA A 397 -11.72 -12.24 -18.45
CA ALA A 397 -12.51 -11.39 -17.58
C ALA A 397 -12.23 -11.73 -16.10
N PHE A 398 -12.15 -10.71 -15.26
CA PHE A 398 -11.94 -10.84 -13.82
C PHE A 398 -12.80 -9.84 -13.06
N ALA A 399 -13.62 -10.33 -12.13
CA ALA A 399 -14.40 -9.49 -11.23
C ALA A 399 -13.94 -9.71 -9.78
N LEU A 400 -13.58 -8.63 -9.10
CA LEU A 400 -13.35 -8.62 -7.65
C LEU A 400 -14.60 -8.07 -6.96
N PHE A 401 -15.12 -8.80 -5.99
CA PHE A 401 -16.22 -8.40 -5.13
C PHE A 401 -15.75 -8.35 -3.67
N ASN A 402 -15.92 -7.21 -3.00
CA ASN A 402 -15.64 -7.07 -1.56
C ASN A 402 -16.94 -7.04 -0.75
N TYR A 403 -16.92 -7.55 0.48
CA TYR A 403 -18.05 -7.51 1.39
C TYR A 403 -17.57 -7.34 2.85
N PRO A 404 -18.40 -6.75 3.74
CA PRO A 404 -17.90 -6.14 4.96
C PRO A 404 -17.58 -7.15 6.07
N ILE A 405 -16.39 -7.76 6.01
CA ILE A 405 -15.79 -8.56 7.08
C ILE A 405 -14.62 -7.77 7.70
N PHE A 406 -14.88 -7.13 8.84
CA PHE A 406 -13.91 -6.24 9.48
C PHE A 406 -13.44 -6.77 10.83
N ARG A 407 -12.22 -7.31 10.84
CA ARG A 407 -11.42 -7.56 12.04
C ARG A 407 -10.66 -6.30 12.49
N PHE A 408 -10.21 -5.51 11.52
CA PHE A 408 -9.49 -4.25 11.72
C PHE A 408 -10.29 -3.08 11.17
N ARG A 409 -9.79 -1.85 11.37
CA ARG A 409 -10.49 -0.64 10.93
C ARG A 409 -10.61 -0.59 9.39
N PRO A 410 -11.84 -0.50 8.83
CA PRO A 410 -12.00 -0.22 7.40
C PRO A 410 -11.58 1.21 7.07
N ALA A 411 -11.19 1.41 5.81
CA ALA A 411 -10.71 2.69 5.29
C ALA A 411 -11.79 3.52 4.61
N GLN A 412 -12.70 2.85 3.89
CA GLN A 412 -13.66 3.47 2.96
C GLN A 412 -15.07 2.88 3.18
N ASN A 413 -16.08 3.58 2.66
CA ASN A 413 -17.45 3.11 2.56
C ASN A 413 -17.70 2.43 1.20
N ASP A 414 -17.00 1.31 1.00
CA ASP A 414 -16.89 0.59 -0.26
C ASP A 414 -17.54 -0.80 -0.21
N ALA A 415 -18.44 -1.07 0.75
CA ALA A 415 -19.02 -2.39 0.90
C ALA A 415 -19.85 -2.78 -0.33
N LEU A 416 -19.69 -4.03 -0.76
CA LEU A 416 -20.30 -4.61 -1.95
C LEU A 416 -19.81 -3.99 -3.27
N HIS A 417 -18.69 -3.27 -3.26
CA HIS A 417 -18.02 -2.80 -4.47
C HIS A 417 -17.66 -3.97 -5.41
N VAL A 418 -17.81 -3.72 -6.71
CA VAL A 418 -17.35 -4.63 -7.78
C VAL A 418 -16.34 -3.89 -8.64
N ASP A 419 -15.12 -4.45 -8.72
CA ASP A 419 -14.07 -4.01 -9.64
C ASP A 419 -14.02 -5.02 -10.80
N PHE A 420 -14.07 -4.55 -12.05
CA PHE A 420 -14.21 -5.44 -13.22
C PHE A 420 -13.14 -5.19 -14.28
N TRP A 421 -12.47 -6.25 -14.69
CA TRP A 421 -11.35 -6.24 -15.62
C TRP A 421 -11.61 -7.15 -16.81
N LEU A 422 -11.06 -6.77 -17.96
CA LEU A 422 -10.94 -7.61 -19.14
C LEU A 422 -9.54 -7.44 -19.75
N ASP A 423 -8.80 -8.53 -19.89
CA ASP A 423 -7.47 -8.56 -20.53
C ASP A 423 -6.48 -7.50 -19.99
N GLY A 424 -6.52 -7.27 -18.68
CA GLY A 424 -5.67 -6.30 -17.98
C GLY A 424 -6.15 -4.84 -18.04
N VAL A 425 -7.30 -4.56 -18.63
CA VAL A 425 -7.96 -3.24 -18.61
C VAL A 425 -9.04 -3.22 -17.54
N ASN A 426 -8.99 -2.25 -16.64
CA ASN A 426 -10.04 -2.02 -15.66
C ASN A 426 -11.22 -1.25 -16.29
N LEU A 427 -12.38 -1.90 -16.34
CA LEU A 427 -13.64 -1.44 -16.94
C LEU A 427 -14.62 -0.85 -15.92
N LEU A 428 -14.66 -1.37 -14.70
CA LEU A 428 -15.43 -0.80 -13.57
C LEU A 428 -14.47 -0.49 -12.42
N ARG A 429 -14.19 0.80 -12.23
CA ARG A 429 -13.02 1.28 -11.47
C ARG A 429 -13.36 1.76 -10.07
N ASP A 430 -12.41 1.59 -9.16
CA ASP A 430 -12.44 2.26 -7.86
C ASP A 430 -12.03 3.74 -7.95
N GLY A 431 -12.62 4.60 -7.10
CA GLY A 431 -12.25 6.01 -7.02
C GLY A 431 -10.84 6.25 -6.50
N GLY A 432 -10.26 5.36 -5.69
CA GLY A 432 -8.94 5.53 -5.09
C GLY A 432 -8.94 6.44 -3.87
N THR A 433 -7.82 7.09 -3.58
CA THR A 433 -7.59 7.80 -2.30
C THR A 433 -7.31 9.29 -2.45
N PHE A 434 -6.65 9.70 -3.53
CA PHE A 434 -6.14 11.05 -3.75
C PHE A 434 -5.14 11.54 -2.69
N SER A 435 -5.60 11.98 -1.52
CA SER A 435 -4.74 12.47 -0.45
C SER A 435 -5.40 12.31 0.91
N TYR A 436 -4.59 11.97 1.91
CA TYR A 436 -5.02 11.92 3.31
C TYR A 436 -5.19 13.31 3.94
N ASN A 437 -4.74 14.39 3.30
CA ASN A 437 -4.76 15.73 3.89
C ASN A 437 -5.07 16.86 2.88
N ALA A 438 -5.87 16.60 1.84
CA ALA A 438 -6.29 17.62 0.88
C ALA A 438 -7.55 18.41 1.28
N GLY A 439 -8.19 18.06 2.40
CA GLY A 439 -9.41 18.72 2.89
C GLY A 439 -10.58 17.76 3.01
N GLN A 440 -11.62 18.20 3.73
CA GLN A 440 -12.74 17.33 4.11
C GLN A 440 -13.55 16.83 2.91
N ALA A 441 -13.77 17.68 1.90
CA ALA A 441 -14.48 17.30 0.68
C ALA A 441 -13.85 16.11 -0.05
N TYR A 442 -12.51 16.08 -0.14
CA TYR A 442 -11.77 14.96 -0.74
C TYR A 442 -11.86 13.69 0.12
N ILE A 443 -11.75 13.83 1.44
CA ILE A 443 -11.86 12.71 2.38
C ILE A 443 -13.25 12.08 2.29
N ASP A 444 -14.30 12.90 2.18
CA ASP A 444 -15.68 12.43 2.11
C ASP A 444 -15.99 11.81 0.75
N TYR A 445 -15.50 12.40 -0.35
CA TYR A 445 -15.69 11.82 -1.69
C TYR A 445 -14.97 10.49 -1.85
N TYR A 446 -13.63 10.45 -1.70
CA TYR A 446 -12.82 9.24 -1.95
C TYR A 446 -12.93 8.18 -0.85
N GLY A 447 -13.34 8.58 0.34
CA GLY A 447 -13.62 7.66 1.43
C GLY A 447 -15.09 7.23 1.50
N GLY A 448 -15.95 7.77 0.63
CA GLY A 448 -17.40 7.64 0.71
C GLY A 448 -17.99 6.79 -0.40
N THR A 449 -19.25 6.39 -0.23
CA THR A 449 -19.93 5.45 -1.14
C THR A 449 -20.02 5.96 -2.59
N GLN A 450 -20.02 7.29 -2.78
CA GLN A 450 -20.05 7.91 -4.12
C GLN A 450 -18.81 7.55 -4.98
N SER A 451 -17.67 7.24 -4.37
CA SER A 451 -16.45 6.86 -5.09
C SER A 451 -16.36 5.38 -5.47
N HIS A 452 -17.42 4.59 -5.25
CA HIS A 452 -17.40 3.14 -5.42
C HIS A 452 -18.56 2.62 -6.30
N ASN A 453 -18.37 1.43 -6.86
CA ASN A 453 -19.37 0.71 -7.65
C ASN A 453 -20.37 0.01 -6.73
N THR A 454 -21.25 0.74 -6.04
CA THR A 454 -22.21 0.19 -5.08
C THR A 454 -23.42 1.14 -4.91
N VAL A 455 -24.31 0.84 -3.96
CA VAL A 455 -25.52 1.63 -3.68
C VAL A 455 -25.28 2.58 -2.51
N GLN A 456 -25.67 3.85 -2.68
CA GLN A 456 -25.78 4.83 -1.61
C GLN A 456 -27.26 5.09 -1.29
N PHE A 457 -27.63 5.00 -0.01
CA PHE A 457 -28.99 5.28 0.47
C PHE A 457 -29.09 6.70 1.00
N ASP A 458 -30.22 7.37 0.74
CA ASP A 458 -30.72 8.57 1.43
C ASP A 458 -29.70 9.69 1.73
N GLU A 459 -28.69 9.81 0.87
CA GLU A 459 -27.57 10.76 0.98
C GLU A 459 -26.66 10.55 2.20
N HIS A 460 -26.66 9.35 2.77
CA HIS A 460 -25.76 8.97 3.85
C HIS A 460 -24.75 7.90 3.42
N GLU A 461 -23.69 7.81 4.20
CA GLU A 461 -22.62 6.83 4.04
C GLU A 461 -22.97 5.48 4.67
N GLN A 462 -22.51 4.38 4.08
CA GLN A 462 -22.69 3.02 4.64
C GLN A 462 -22.27 2.91 6.12
N MET A 463 -21.18 3.59 6.49
CA MET A 463 -20.69 3.75 7.85
C MET A 463 -20.40 5.23 8.13
N PRO A 464 -20.80 5.75 9.31
CA PRO A 464 -20.60 7.16 9.64
C PRO A 464 -19.11 7.44 9.91
N ARG A 465 -18.58 8.54 9.39
CA ARG A 465 -17.18 8.94 9.63
C ARG A 465 -17.05 9.61 11.01
N LEU A 466 -16.15 9.07 11.85
CA LEU A 466 -15.87 9.61 13.20
C LEU A 466 -14.60 10.47 13.24
N SER A 467 -13.65 10.17 12.37
CA SER A 467 -12.47 11.00 12.11
C SER A 467 -11.91 10.67 10.73
N ARG A 468 -10.86 11.39 10.32
CA ARG A 468 -10.15 11.19 9.06
C ARG A 468 -9.80 9.72 8.76
N PHE A 469 -9.44 8.95 9.78
CA PHE A 469 -9.00 7.55 9.65
C PHE A 469 -9.87 6.56 10.43
N LEU A 470 -11.08 6.97 10.84
CA LEU A 470 -11.96 6.12 11.64
C LEU A 470 -13.41 6.23 11.17
N LEU A 471 -13.94 5.11 10.69
CA LEU A 471 -15.37 4.90 10.49
C LEU A 471 -16.00 4.32 11.75
N GLY A 472 -17.26 4.66 11.98
CA GLY A 472 -18.12 4.16 13.05
C GLY A 472 -18.98 3.00 12.57
N ALA A 473 -19.78 2.43 13.48
CA ALA A 473 -20.81 1.42 13.17
C ALA A 473 -20.40 0.38 12.10
N TRP A 474 -19.20 -0.22 12.24
CA TRP A 474 -18.64 -1.09 11.20
C TRP A 474 -19.63 -2.17 10.78
N LEU A 475 -19.90 -2.21 9.48
CA LEU A 475 -20.81 -3.16 8.86
C LEU A 475 -20.43 -4.60 9.18
N LYS A 476 -21.42 -5.48 9.06
CA LYS A 476 -21.24 -6.93 9.11
C LYS A 476 -21.87 -7.53 7.87
N ALA A 477 -21.19 -8.48 7.25
CA ALA A 477 -21.75 -9.20 6.13
C ALA A 477 -22.88 -10.14 6.58
N GLU A 478 -23.90 -10.27 5.72
CA GLU A 478 -25.03 -11.16 5.83
C GLU A 478 -25.17 -11.96 4.52
N ASN A 479 -25.79 -13.15 4.57
CA ASN A 479 -26.11 -13.96 3.38
C ASN A 479 -24.92 -14.15 2.41
N VAL A 480 -23.73 -14.46 2.95
CA VAL A 480 -22.53 -14.68 2.15
C VAL A 480 -22.60 -16.04 1.47
N HIS A 481 -22.54 -16.06 0.14
CA HIS A 481 -22.50 -17.27 -0.66
C HIS A 481 -21.37 -17.19 -1.69
N TRP A 482 -20.71 -18.34 -1.90
CA TRP A 482 -19.65 -18.52 -2.88
C TRP A 482 -19.88 -19.84 -3.60
N ASP A 483 -19.88 -19.81 -4.93
CA ASP A 483 -19.98 -20.99 -5.79
C ASP A 483 -19.08 -20.80 -7.01
N GLU A 484 -17.88 -21.38 -6.93
CA GLU A 484 -16.88 -21.33 -8.00
C GLU A 484 -17.37 -22.01 -9.28
N ALA A 485 -18.09 -23.14 -9.18
CA ALA A 485 -18.56 -23.89 -10.33
C ALA A 485 -19.58 -23.09 -11.15
N ARG A 486 -20.41 -22.30 -10.47
CA ARG A 486 -21.36 -21.38 -11.10
C ARG A 486 -20.78 -20.00 -11.40
N GLN A 487 -19.52 -19.73 -11.07
CA GLN A 487 -18.91 -18.39 -11.14
C GLN A 487 -19.82 -17.34 -10.49
N TYR A 488 -20.23 -17.62 -9.25
CA TYR A 488 -21.22 -16.86 -8.52
C TYR A 488 -20.75 -16.51 -7.11
N CYS A 489 -21.03 -15.30 -6.67
CA CYS A 489 -20.90 -14.91 -5.28
C CYS A 489 -22.00 -13.92 -4.88
N SER A 490 -22.32 -13.87 -3.59
CA SER A 490 -23.23 -12.86 -3.04
C SER A 490 -22.94 -12.57 -1.58
N ALA A 491 -23.33 -11.37 -1.16
CA ALA A 491 -23.30 -10.92 0.22
C ALA A 491 -24.27 -9.74 0.39
N GLY A 492 -24.66 -9.46 1.62
CA GLY A 492 -25.41 -8.26 1.97
C GLY A 492 -24.93 -7.62 3.27
N TYR A 493 -25.53 -6.50 3.62
CA TYR A 493 -25.38 -5.86 4.92
C TYR A 493 -26.65 -5.10 5.29
N ARG A 494 -26.73 -4.75 6.58
CA ARG A 494 -27.62 -3.71 7.11
C ARG A 494 -26.79 -2.59 7.70
N ASP A 495 -27.07 -1.35 7.30
CA ASP A 495 -26.38 -0.18 7.83
C ASP A 495 -26.93 0.28 9.19
N TYR A 496 -26.35 1.36 9.71
CA TYR A 496 -26.70 1.91 11.02
C TYR A 496 -28.04 2.66 11.07
N LEU A 497 -28.66 2.94 9.91
CA LEU A 497 -29.98 3.54 9.77
C LEU A 497 -31.05 2.50 9.38
N GLY A 498 -30.64 1.25 9.17
CA GLY A 498 -31.53 0.12 8.92
C GLY A 498 -31.70 -0.22 7.44
N CYS A 499 -31.12 0.54 6.51
CA CYS A 499 -31.14 0.22 5.08
C CYS A 499 -30.39 -1.08 4.82
N CYS A 500 -30.93 -1.89 3.92
CA CYS A 500 -30.36 -3.18 3.54
C CYS A 500 -29.97 -3.20 2.09
N HIS A 501 -28.80 -3.76 1.82
CA HIS A 501 -28.30 -3.99 0.47
C HIS A 501 -27.75 -5.40 0.40
N LYS A 502 -28.29 -6.21 -0.51
CA LYS A 502 -27.75 -7.50 -0.90
C LYS A 502 -27.34 -7.42 -2.37
N ARG A 503 -26.13 -7.88 -2.66
CA ARG A 503 -25.60 -7.96 -4.02
C ARG A 503 -25.29 -9.39 -4.39
N GLU A 504 -25.64 -9.75 -5.61
CA GLU A 504 -25.27 -11.01 -6.26
C GLU A 504 -24.46 -10.72 -7.52
N VAL A 505 -23.35 -11.42 -7.71
CA VAL A 505 -22.44 -11.24 -8.84
C VAL A 505 -22.27 -12.59 -9.53
N PHE A 506 -22.50 -12.60 -10.85
CA PHE A 506 -22.33 -13.75 -11.71
C PHE A 506 -21.46 -13.37 -12.90
N LEU A 507 -20.44 -14.18 -13.18
CA LEU A 507 -19.54 -13.96 -14.30
C LEU A 507 -19.63 -15.11 -15.31
N SER A 508 -20.01 -14.80 -16.54
CA SER A 508 -19.97 -15.75 -17.66
C SER A 508 -18.73 -15.53 -18.53
N ASN A 509 -18.71 -16.12 -19.73
CA ASN A 509 -17.68 -15.84 -20.72
C ASN A 509 -17.92 -14.54 -21.50
N SER A 510 -19.12 -13.94 -21.44
CA SER A 510 -19.53 -12.76 -22.21
C SER A 510 -20.14 -11.63 -21.39
N THR A 511 -20.59 -11.93 -20.17
CA THR A 511 -21.43 -11.02 -19.39
C THR A 511 -21.07 -11.08 -17.90
N LEU A 512 -20.94 -9.91 -17.28
CA LEU A 512 -20.96 -9.73 -15.84
C LEU A 512 -22.37 -9.29 -15.46
N ARG A 513 -23.09 -10.14 -14.73
CA ARG A 513 -24.44 -9.85 -14.24
C ARG A 513 -24.38 -9.55 -12.75
N VAL A 514 -24.87 -8.38 -12.36
CA VAL A 514 -24.97 -7.95 -10.97
C VAL A 514 -26.44 -7.68 -10.63
N VAL A 515 -26.90 -8.23 -9.51
CA VAL A 515 -28.25 -8.00 -8.98
C VAL A 515 -28.12 -7.32 -7.62
N ASP A 516 -28.69 -6.14 -7.51
CA ASP A 516 -28.77 -5.34 -6.29
C ASP A 516 -30.20 -5.41 -5.74
N ASP A 517 -30.39 -6.06 -4.59
CA ASP A 517 -31.63 -6.11 -3.83
C ASP A 517 -31.53 -5.13 -2.67
N ILE A 518 -32.34 -4.08 -2.71
CA ILE A 518 -32.30 -2.94 -1.80
C ILE A 518 -33.61 -2.82 -1.03
N GLN A 519 -33.52 -2.54 0.26
CA GLN A 519 -34.67 -2.45 1.15
C GLN A 519 -34.56 -1.32 2.17
N SER A 520 -35.70 -0.86 2.66
CA SER A 520 -35.84 0.25 3.61
C SER A 520 -35.34 1.60 3.07
N VAL A 521 -35.54 1.86 1.78
CA VAL A 521 -35.30 3.17 1.14
C VAL A 521 -36.30 4.19 1.67
N GLN A 522 -35.83 5.31 2.22
CA GLN A 522 -36.72 6.36 2.74
C GLN A 522 -37.02 7.45 1.71
N LYS A 523 -35.99 7.88 0.97
CA LYS A 523 -36.06 8.97 -0.01
C LYS A 523 -35.56 8.50 -1.37
N LYS A 524 -34.32 7.99 -1.44
CA LYS A 524 -33.69 7.52 -2.68
C LYS A 524 -32.55 6.53 -2.42
N ALA A 525 -32.30 5.67 -3.39
CA ALA A 525 -31.09 4.88 -3.48
C ALA A 525 -30.43 5.14 -4.84
N VAL A 526 -29.12 5.39 -4.83
CA VAL A 526 -28.33 5.65 -6.04
C VAL A 526 -27.31 4.54 -6.22
N LEU A 527 -27.53 3.69 -7.21
CA LEU A 527 -26.54 2.71 -7.68
C LEU A 527 -25.58 3.39 -8.64
N ARG A 528 -24.28 3.17 -8.44
CA ARG A 528 -23.23 3.74 -9.30
C ARG A 528 -22.39 2.68 -10.00
N TRP A 529 -22.09 2.93 -11.26
CA TRP A 529 -21.07 2.22 -12.04
C TRP A 529 -20.06 3.23 -12.59
N ARG A 530 -18.81 3.12 -12.14
CA ARG A 530 -17.70 4.02 -12.46
C ARG A 530 -16.93 3.42 -13.63
N LEU A 531 -17.17 3.95 -14.80
CA LEU A 531 -16.80 3.32 -16.07
C LEU A 531 -15.37 3.70 -16.46
N SER A 532 -14.71 2.85 -17.23
CA SER A 532 -13.48 3.23 -17.91
C SER A 532 -13.68 4.47 -18.77
N PRO A 533 -12.70 5.40 -18.85
CA PRO A 533 -12.75 6.55 -19.73
C PRO A 533 -13.14 6.16 -21.17
N GLY A 534 -14.04 6.94 -21.75
CA GLY A 534 -14.58 6.71 -23.09
C GLY A 534 -15.87 7.47 -23.32
N GLU A 535 -16.35 7.45 -24.55
CA GLU A 535 -17.59 8.09 -24.95
C GLU A 535 -18.76 7.14 -24.69
N TRP A 536 -19.33 7.23 -23.49
CA TRP A 536 -20.51 6.48 -23.11
C TRP A 536 -21.78 7.25 -23.46
N MET A 537 -22.80 6.52 -23.91
CA MET A 537 -24.12 7.06 -24.27
C MET A 537 -25.23 6.22 -23.68
N ILE A 538 -26.39 6.85 -23.46
CA ILE A 538 -27.61 6.18 -22.97
C ILE A 538 -28.60 6.04 -24.13
N GLU A 539 -29.05 4.81 -24.36
CA GLU A 539 -30.02 4.38 -25.37
C GLU A 539 -31.17 3.65 -24.66
N GLY A 540 -32.14 4.39 -24.13
CA GLY A 540 -33.22 3.81 -23.32
C GLY A 540 -32.67 3.22 -22.02
N ASN A 541 -32.74 1.89 -21.86
CA ASN A 541 -32.19 1.17 -20.70
C ASN A 541 -30.80 0.58 -20.94
N ARG A 542 -30.18 0.88 -22.08
CA ARG A 542 -28.85 0.42 -22.48
C ARG A 542 -27.85 1.57 -22.40
N ILE A 543 -26.65 1.30 -21.90
CA ILE A 543 -25.54 2.25 -21.81
C ILE A 543 -24.38 1.66 -22.59
N THR A 544 -23.80 2.37 -23.55
CA THR A 544 -22.82 1.80 -24.50
C THR A 544 -21.72 2.79 -24.85
N ASN A 545 -20.52 2.28 -25.13
CA ASN A 545 -19.42 3.04 -25.74
C ASN A 545 -19.01 2.48 -27.10
N HIS A 546 -19.96 1.82 -27.79
CA HIS A 546 -19.79 1.05 -29.03
C HIS A 546 -19.01 -0.26 -28.92
N ILE A 547 -18.16 -0.42 -27.91
CA ILE A 547 -17.35 -1.63 -27.69
C ILE A 547 -18.03 -2.53 -26.64
N HIS A 548 -18.46 -1.93 -25.54
CA HIS A 548 -19.14 -2.59 -24.44
C HIS A 548 -20.54 -2.02 -24.29
N SER A 549 -21.44 -2.81 -23.70
CA SER A 549 -22.77 -2.30 -23.32
C SER A 549 -23.25 -2.83 -21.98
N ILE A 550 -23.97 -1.99 -21.26
CA ILE A 550 -24.57 -2.28 -19.98
C ILE A 550 -26.08 -2.19 -20.16
N THR A 551 -26.80 -3.25 -19.85
CA THR A 551 -28.28 -3.26 -19.87
C THR A 551 -28.80 -3.20 -18.44
N ILE A 552 -29.74 -2.29 -18.19
CA ILE A 552 -30.39 -2.12 -16.89
C ILE A 552 -31.81 -2.66 -16.94
N ASN A 553 -32.13 -3.52 -15.98
CA ASN A 553 -33.49 -4.01 -15.72
C ASN A 553 -33.81 -3.77 -14.25
N SER A 554 -35.00 -3.24 -13.97
CA SER A 554 -35.42 -2.93 -12.60
C SER A 554 -36.87 -3.31 -12.40
N ASN A 555 -37.20 -3.87 -11.22
CA ASN A 555 -38.60 -4.08 -10.82
C ASN A 555 -39.14 -2.92 -9.96
N THR A 556 -38.32 -1.88 -9.73
CA THR A 556 -38.69 -0.61 -9.10
C THR A 556 -38.50 0.52 -10.11
N ASP A 557 -39.27 1.60 -9.96
CA ASP A 557 -39.21 2.76 -10.85
C ASP A 557 -37.84 3.46 -10.78
N ILE A 558 -37.17 3.52 -11.93
CA ILE A 558 -35.97 4.34 -12.10
C ILE A 558 -36.41 5.79 -12.29
N LYS A 559 -36.10 6.66 -11.33
CA LYS A 559 -36.40 8.11 -11.41
C LYS A 559 -35.37 8.88 -12.20
N ARG A 560 -34.10 8.44 -12.16
CA ARG A 560 -32.99 9.06 -12.89
C ARG A 560 -32.04 8.00 -13.40
N LEU A 561 -31.67 8.10 -14.67
CA LEU A 561 -30.65 7.28 -15.33
C LEU A 561 -29.78 8.22 -16.14
N GLU A 562 -28.55 8.48 -15.68
CA GLU A 562 -27.69 9.47 -16.31
C GLU A 562 -26.20 9.12 -16.22
N LEU A 563 -25.42 9.71 -17.11
CA LEU A 563 -23.97 9.70 -17.06
C LEU A 563 -23.51 11.03 -16.48
N VAL A 564 -22.83 10.97 -15.34
CA VAL A 564 -22.22 12.14 -14.69
C VAL A 564 -20.71 12.05 -14.73
N GLU A 565 -20.04 13.18 -14.50
CA GLU A 565 -18.60 13.19 -14.30
C GLU A 565 -18.26 12.81 -12.84
N GLY A 566 -17.48 11.75 -12.67
CA GLY A 566 -16.83 11.41 -11.41
C GLY A 566 -15.32 11.65 -11.47
N LYS A 567 -14.64 11.54 -10.32
CA LYS A 567 -13.18 11.70 -10.18
C LYS A 567 -12.53 10.42 -9.71
N GLU A 568 -11.45 9.99 -10.33
CA GLU A 568 -10.62 8.88 -9.84
C GLU A 568 -9.21 9.34 -9.50
N SER A 569 -8.55 8.60 -8.62
CA SER A 569 -7.17 8.80 -8.22
C SER A 569 -6.43 7.48 -8.23
N ARG A 570 -5.80 7.20 -9.37
CA ARG A 570 -4.88 6.05 -9.52
C ARG A 570 -3.51 6.35 -8.91
N TYR A 571 -3.14 7.63 -8.84
CA TYR A 571 -1.92 8.14 -8.27
C TYR A 571 -2.10 9.16 -7.17
N TYR A 572 -1.25 9.08 -6.13
CA TYR A 572 -1.37 9.94 -4.95
C TYR A 572 -1.23 11.40 -5.37
N TYR A 573 -2.17 12.22 -4.94
CA TYR A 573 -2.30 13.64 -5.30
C TYR A 573 -2.60 13.90 -6.78
N GLN A 574 -2.93 12.87 -7.57
CA GLN A 574 -3.41 12.99 -8.94
C GLN A 574 -4.91 12.68 -8.99
N GLU A 575 -5.65 13.50 -9.74
CA GLU A 575 -7.08 13.33 -9.99
C GLU A 575 -7.34 13.36 -11.50
N THR A 576 -8.19 12.47 -11.98
CA THR A 576 -8.66 12.44 -13.37
C THR A 576 -10.17 12.23 -13.43
N SER A 577 -10.84 12.82 -14.42
CA SER A 577 -12.28 12.65 -14.62
C SER A 577 -12.59 11.30 -15.29
N ILE A 578 -13.70 10.69 -14.87
CA ILE A 578 -14.26 9.47 -15.47
C ILE A 578 -15.79 9.56 -15.62
N PRO A 579 -16.39 8.86 -16.59
CA PRO A 579 -17.84 8.72 -16.65
C PRO A 579 -18.36 7.81 -15.53
N VAL A 580 -19.42 8.23 -14.87
CA VAL A 580 -20.13 7.44 -13.85
C VAL A 580 -21.59 7.34 -14.25
N LEU A 581 -22.08 6.12 -14.40
CA LEU A 581 -23.51 5.85 -14.56
C LEU A 581 -24.18 5.88 -13.18
N GLU A 582 -25.15 6.79 -12.99
CA GLU A 582 -26.03 6.82 -11.81
C GLU A 582 -27.41 6.26 -12.17
N ILE A 583 -27.90 5.34 -11.34
CA ILE A 583 -29.26 4.79 -11.41
C ILE A 583 -29.94 5.12 -10.08
N GLU A 584 -30.91 6.03 -10.12
CA GLU A 584 -31.65 6.48 -8.94
C GLU A 584 -33.05 5.86 -8.90
N VAL A 585 -33.40 5.29 -7.75
CA VAL A 585 -34.73 4.73 -7.45
C VAL A 585 -35.23 5.29 -6.13
N THR A 586 -36.55 5.37 -5.95
CA THR A 586 -37.19 5.97 -4.75
C THR A 586 -37.92 4.96 -3.86
N SER A 587 -37.76 3.67 -4.13
CA SER A 587 -38.42 2.60 -3.41
C SER A 587 -37.58 1.33 -3.41
N ASP A 588 -37.89 0.45 -2.48
CA ASP A 588 -37.34 -0.90 -2.38
C ASP A 588 -37.51 -1.67 -3.68
N GLY A 589 -36.56 -2.56 -3.98
CA GLY A 589 -36.63 -3.35 -5.19
C GLY A 589 -35.30 -3.98 -5.59
N LYS A 590 -35.28 -4.47 -6.81
CA LYS A 590 -34.15 -5.15 -7.44
C LYS A 590 -33.76 -4.43 -8.70
N ILE A 591 -32.47 -4.11 -8.80
CA ILE A 591 -31.84 -3.57 -9.99
C ILE A 591 -30.87 -4.64 -10.51
N THR A 592 -31.05 -5.07 -11.76
CA THR A 592 -30.15 -5.98 -12.46
C THR A 592 -29.37 -5.20 -13.50
N THR A 593 -28.04 -5.25 -13.40
CA THR A 593 -27.09 -4.69 -14.35
C THR A 593 -26.41 -5.84 -15.08
N GLU A 594 -26.44 -5.83 -16.41
CA GLU A 594 -25.72 -6.79 -17.25
C GLU A 594 -24.68 -6.06 -18.10
N TYR A 595 -23.41 -6.16 -17.71
CA TYR A 595 -22.29 -5.65 -18.48
C TYR A 595 -21.89 -6.71 -19.53
N ASN A 596 -22.21 -6.45 -20.79
CA ASN A 596 -21.81 -7.24 -21.95
C ASN A 596 -20.50 -6.68 -22.52
N TYR A 597 -19.46 -7.50 -22.47
CA TYR A 597 -18.09 -7.15 -22.85
C TYR A 597 -17.59 -7.95 -24.05
N ARG A 598 -18.53 -8.52 -24.83
CA ARG A 598 -18.27 -9.27 -26.05
C ARG A 598 -19.28 -8.94 -27.12
#